data_AF-A0A0C9VHE1-F1
#
_entry.id   AF-A0A0C9VHE1-F1
#
_cell.length_a   1.000
_cell.length_b   1.000
_cell.length_c   1.000
_cell.angle_alpha   90.00
_cell.angle_beta   90.00
_cell.angle_gamma   90.00
#
_symmetry.space_group_name_H-M   'P 1'
#
loop_
_entity.id
_entity.type
_entity.pdbx_description
1 polymer ?
#
loop_
_entity_poly.entity_id
_entity_poly.type
_entity_poly.pdbx_seq_one_letter_code
_entity_poly.pdbx_strand_id
1 'polypeptide(L)'
;MAANDFNKIPKIIGLGLGRTGTSSLLFAFESICIKPAYHVTSIIKRKAKGEFDQWRKIALGVLTILALKGGTVEEILKLLDPYPVVLDYPAAMYPELLYEAYPRCEIYSGNDSAKWALSVQNTFKKRREQYKTSLNSPDPFWKAWYAFVTEIIDEEFVKHTEKVKKAVPADKLHIYEVNEG
;
A
#
# COMPACT_ATOMS: atom_id res chain seq x y z
N MET A 1 29.79 15.67 0.63
CA MET A 1 28.60 14.98 0.08
C MET A 1 27.42 15.87 0.38
N ALA A 2 26.80 16.48 -0.63
CA ALA A 2 25.63 17.34 -0.41
C ALA A 2 24.48 16.46 0.11
N ALA A 3 23.97 16.78 1.29
CA ALA A 3 22.72 16.19 1.75
C ALA A 3 21.63 16.63 0.77
N ASN A 4 21.02 15.67 0.06
CA ASN A 4 19.85 15.96 -0.76
C ASN A 4 18.79 16.60 0.16
N ASP A 5 18.37 17.82 -0.18
CA ASP A 5 17.31 18.52 0.52
C ASP A 5 15.97 17.90 0.13
N PHE A 6 15.64 16.76 0.76
CA PHE A 6 14.44 15.98 0.48
C PHE A 6 13.13 16.76 0.72
N ASN A 7 13.19 17.92 1.39
CA ASN A 7 12.06 18.83 1.54
C ASN A 7 11.60 19.46 0.21
N LYS A 8 12.39 19.32 -0.87
CA LYS A 8 12.04 19.81 -2.22
C LYS A 8 11.51 18.73 -3.15
N ILE A 9 11.61 17.46 -2.78
CA ILE A 9 11.10 16.36 -3.60
C ILE A 9 9.63 16.12 -3.19
N PRO A 10 8.67 16.19 -4.13
CA PRO A 10 7.29 15.84 -3.81
C PRO A 10 7.23 14.40 -3.30
N LYS A 11 6.34 14.14 -2.33
CA LYS A 11 6.11 12.77 -1.86
C LYS A 11 5.71 11.89 -3.05
N ILE A 12 6.27 10.69 -3.12
CA ILE A 12 6.01 9.74 -4.19
C ILE A 12 5.06 8.66 -3.66
N ILE A 13 3.93 8.45 -4.34
CA ILE A 13 2.93 7.47 -3.97
C ILE A 13 2.75 6.47 -5.12
N GLY A 14 3.16 5.23 -4.89
CA GLY A 14 2.82 4.11 -5.74
C GLY A 14 1.51 3.48 -5.30
N LEU A 15 0.49 3.59 -6.14
CA LEU A 15 -0.82 2.95 -5.97
C LEU A 15 -0.89 1.56 -6.61
N GLY A 16 0.21 1.08 -7.19
CA GLY A 16 0.34 -0.32 -7.58
C GLY A 16 0.32 -1.25 -6.36
N LEU A 17 -0.41 -2.35 -6.46
CA LEU A 17 -0.47 -3.38 -5.44
C LEU A 17 0.56 -4.49 -5.68
N GLY A 18 0.78 -5.35 -4.69
CA GLY A 18 1.72 -6.45 -4.79
C GLY A 18 1.61 -7.21 -6.10
N ARG A 19 2.76 -7.52 -6.71
CA ARG A 19 2.92 -8.13 -8.05
C ARG A 19 2.81 -7.15 -9.23
N THR A 20 2.70 -5.84 -9.03
CA THR A 20 2.86 -4.81 -10.09
C THR A 20 4.29 -4.23 -10.19
N GLY A 21 5.30 -4.91 -9.63
CA GLY A 21 6.67 -4.40 -9.59
C GLY A 21 6.97 -3.43 -8.43
N THR A 22 6.13 -3.36 -7.40
CA THR A 22 6.35 -2.51 -6.20
C THR A 22 7.71 -2.73 -5.53
N SER A 23 8.17 -3.99 -5.44
CA SER A 23 9.51 -4.31 -4.93
C SER A 23 10.64 -3.79 -5.82
N SER A 24 10.44 -3.77 -7.15
CA SER A 24 11.42 -3.23 -8.09
C SER A 24 11.49 -1.70 -7.96
N LEU A 25 10.34 -1.03 -7.83
CA LEU A 25 10.27 0.40 -7.53
C LEU A 25 10.95 0.73 -6.20
N LEU A 26 10.69 -0.06 -5.15
CA LEU A 26 11.35 0.07 -3.86
C LEU A 26 12.87 0.05 -4.02
N PHE A 27 13.40 -0.95 -4.72
CA PHE A 27 14.84 -1.06 -4.97
C PHE A 27 15.39 0.10 -5.81
N ALA A 28 14.66 0.54 -6.85
CA ALA A 28 15.06 1.64 -7.71
C ALA A 28 15.18 2.95 -6.92
N PHE A 29 14.15 3.31 -6.14
CA PHE A 29 14.15 4.53 -5.31
C PHE A 29 15.24 4.50 -4.24
N GLU A 30 15.41 3.37 -3.55
CA GLU A 30 16.48 3.24 -2.55
C GLU A 30 17.88 3.35 -3.18
N SER A 31 18.07 2.83 -4.40
CA SER A 31 19.33 2.89 -5.15
C SER A 31 19.71 4.32 -5.57
N ILE A 32 18.72 5.19 -5.81
CA ILE A 32 18.94 6.63 -6.06
C ILE A 32 18.85 7.47 -4.77
N CYS A 33 19.00 6.82 -3.61
CA CYS A 33 19.02 7.44 -2.28
C CYS A 33 17.72 8.12 -1.84
N ILE A 34 16.58 7.81 -2.44
CA ILE A 34 15.27 8.27 -1.96
C ILE A 34 14.73 7.25 -0.96
N LYS A 35 15.03 7.49 0.32
CA LYS A 35 14.75 6.58 1.44
C LYS A 35 14.45 7.38 2.73
N PRO A 36 13.73 6.80 3.72
CA PRO A 36 13.15 5.45 3.72
C PRO A 36 11.90 5.35 2.84
N ALA A 37 11.68 4.19 2.21
CA ALA A 37 10.46 3.91 1.48
C ALA A 37 9.51 3.04 2.32
N TYR A 38 8.24 3.43 2.40
CA TYR A 38 7.19 2.66 3.03
C TYR A 38 6.73 1.56 2.07
N HIS A 39 6.79 0.31 2.52
CA HIS A 39 6.40 -0.87 1.76
C HIS A 39 6.04 -2.00 2.75
N VAL A 40 5.18 -2.97 2.41
CA VAL A 40 4.84 -4.08 3.32
C VAL A 40 6.07 -4.78 3.89
N THR A 41 7.09 -4.97 3.06
CA THR A 41 8.35 -5.61 3.47
C THR A 41 9.10 -4.79 4.53
N SER A 42 8.98 -3.46 4.52
CA SER A 42 9.54 -2.59 5.56
C SER A 42 8.86 -2.81 6.91
N ILE A 43 7.54 -3.01 6.92
CA ILE A 43 6.75 -3.31 8.13
C ILE A 43 7.18 -4.67 8.69
N ILE A 44 7.32 -5.67 7.81
CA ILE A 44 7.73 -7.03 8.16
C ILE A 44 9.16 -7.05 8.71
N LYS A 45 10.11 -6.40 8.02
CA LYS A 45 11.51 -6.30 8.48
C LYS A 45 11.62 -5.66 9.86
N ARG A 46 10.82 -4.63 10.14
CA ARG A 46 10.76 -3.96 11.45
C ARG A 46 9.92 -4.69 12.50
N LYS A 47 9.20 -5.74 12.11
CA LYS A 47 8.17 -6.41 12.93
C LYS A 47 7.17 -5.42 13.56
N ALA A 48 6.77 -4.39 12.81
CA ALA A 48 5.95 -3.29 13.30
C ALA A 48 4.47 -3.68 13.41
N LYS A 49 4.13 -4.53 14.39
CA LYS A 49 2.75 -5.03 14.63
C LYS A 49 1.72 -3.89 14.69
N GLY A 50 2.07 -2.80 15.38
CA GLY A 50 1.17 -1.65 15.57
C GLY A 50 0.71 -1.01 14.26
N GLU A 51 1.52 -1.09 13.19
CA GLU A 51 1.13 -0.56 11.88
C GLU A 51 0.05 -1.45 11.23
N PHE A 52 0.12 -2.79 11.38
CA PHE A 52 -0.96 -3.67 10.93
C PHE A 52 -2.25 -3.46 11.72
N ASP A 53 -2.15 -3.26 13.04
CA ASP A 53 -3.32 -2.92 13.87
C ASP A 53 -3.96 -1.59 13.42
N GLN A 54 -3.13 -0.58 13.13
CA GLN A 54 -3.58 0.72 12.64
C GLN A 54 -4.23 0.62 11.25
N TRP A 55 -3.64 -0.12 10.32
CA TRP A 55 -4.23 -0.34 9.01
C TRP A 55 -5.53 -1.14 9.06
N ARG A 56 -5.65 -2.10 9.98
CA ARG A 56 -6.92 -2.79 10.23
C ARG A 56 -7.98 -1.82 10.79
N LYS A 57 -7.61 -0.92 11.70
CA LYS A 57 -8.52 0.14 12.19
C LYS A 57 -8.99 1.06 11.05
N ILE A 58 -8.07 1.49 10.19
CA ILE A 58 -8.39 2.30 9.00
C ILE A 58 -9.36 1.55 8.09
N ALA A 59 -9.07 0.28 7.77
CA ALA A 59 -9.91 -0.55 6.92
C ALA A 59 -11.34 -0.68 7.45
N LEU A 60 -11.49 -0.98 8.75
CA LEU A 60 -12.80 -1.12 9.39
C LEU A 60 -13.54 0.22 9.47
N GLY A 61 -12.83 1.33 9.68
CA GLY A 61 -13.42 2.67 9.67
C GLY A 61 -13.98 3.06 8.29
N VAL A 62 -13.27 2.72 7.22
CA VAL A 62 -13.70 3.00 5.84
C VAL A 62 -14.87 2.09 5.41
N LEU A 63 -14.90 0.83 5.85
CA LEU A 63 -15.91 -0.15 5.43
C LEU A 63 -17.26 -0.03 6.14
N THR A 64 -17.34 0.60 7.30
CA THR A 64 -18.55 0.56 8.15
C THR A 64 -19.29 1.91 8.14
N ILE A 65 -20.58 1.92 7.77
CA ILE A 65 -21.50 3.08 7.93
C ILE A 65 -21.62 3.51 9.41
N LEU A 66 -21.25 2.61 10.33
CA LEU A 66 -21.28 2.84 11.78
C LEU A 66 -19.89 3.27 12.29
N ALA A 67 -19.65 4.59 12.27
CA ALA A 67 -18.94 5.38 13.30
C ALA A 67 -17.65 4.83 13.96
N LEU A 68 -16.91 3.90 13.37
CA LEU A 68 -15.52 3.67 13.76
C LEU A 68 -14.69 4.81 13.16
N LYS A 69 -14.25 5.76 14.01
CA LYS A 69 -13.35 6.87 13.66
C LYS A 69 -11.97 6.34 13.22
N GLY A 70 -11.88 5.78 12.03
CA GLY A 70 -10.66 5.28 11.40
C GLY A 70 -10.66 5.59 9.91
N GLY A 71 -9.49 5.80 9.34
CA GLY A 71 -9.36 6.22 7.94
C GLY A 71 -9.45 7.73 7.77
N THR A 72 -8.87 8.47 8.72
CA THR A 72 -8.73 9.93 8.66
C THR A 72 -7.41 10.34 7.99
N VAL A 73 -7.37 11.53 7.43
CA VAL A 73 -6.15 12.12 6.85
C VAL A 73 -5.04 12.20 7.90
N GLU A 74 -5.36 12.58 9.14
CA GLU A 74 -4.39 12.71 10.23
C GLU A 74 -3.71 11.38 10.56
N GLU A 75 -4.45 10.27 10.51
CA GLU A 75 -3.89 8.93 10.72
C GLU A 75 -2.92 8.54 9.61
N ILE A 76 -3.21 8.91 8.37
CA ILE A 76 -2.34 8.70 7.21
C ILE A 76 -1.07 9.54 7.32
N LEU A 77 -1.20 10.84 7.58
CA LEU A 77 -0.07 11.74 7.76
C LEU A 77 0.86 11.22 8.86
N LYS A 78 0.32 10.89 10.03
CA LYS A 78 1.11 10.36 11.15
C LYS A 78 1.89 9.10 10.78
N LEU A 79 1.31 8.23 9.95
CA LEU A 79 1.93 6.96 9.58
C LEU A 79 2.96 7.10 8.46
N LEU A 80 2.68 7.97 7.48
CA LEU A 80 3.40 8.00 6.20
C LEU A 80 4.28 9.23 6.01
N ASP A 81 4.15 10.29 6.81
CA ASP A 81 4.99 11.50 6.71
C ASP A 81 6.49 11.21 6.78
N PRO A 82 6.98 10.28 7.64
CA PRO A 82 8.40 9.97 7.70
C PRO A 82 8.99 9.35 6.41
N TYR A 83 8.15 8.96 5.45
CA TYR A 83 8.56 8.22 4.26
C TYR A 83 8.37 9.08 2.99
N PRO A 84 9.44 9.54 2.32
CA PRO A 84 9.31 10.26 1.05
C PRO A 84 8.65 9.43 -0.07
N VAL A 85 8.72 8.09 0.03
CA VAL A 85 8.15 7.16 -0.95
C VAL A 85 7.21 6.19 -0.23
N VAL A 86 6.01 6.00 -0.75
CA VAL A 86 5.02 5.04 -0.23
C VAL A 86 4.61 4.11 -1.36
N LEU A 87 4.73 2.81 -1.16
CA LEU A 87 4.47 1.78 -2.17
C LEU A 87 3.72 0.60 -1.54
N ASP A 88 3.00 -0.14 -2.39
CA ASP A 88 2.36 -1.41 -2.05
C ASP A 88 1.27 -1.29 -0.95
N TYR A 89 0.63 -2.41 -0.64
CA TYR A 89 -0.26 -2.50 0.50
C TYR A 89 0.54 -2.38 1.82
N PRO A 90 -0.10 -1.96 2.93
CA PRO A 90 -1.51 -1.58 3.04
C PRO A 90 -1.89 -0.24 2.39
N ALA A 91 -0.94 0.70 2.25
CA ALA A 91 -1.25 2.08 1.88
C ALA A 91 -1.94 2.21 0.53
N ALA A 92 -1.41 1.54 -0.50
CA ALA A 92 -1.92 1.62 -1.86
C ALA A 92 -3.41 1.23 -1.99
N MET A 93 -4.01 0.53 -1.02
CA MET A 93 -5.43 0.14 -1.03
C MET A 93 -6.41 1.32 -0.83
N TYR A 94 -5.91 2.49 -0.40
CA TYR A 94 -6.72 3.65 -0.02
C TYR A 94 -6.35 4.89 -0.86
N PRO A 95 -6.54 4.85 -2.19
CA PRO A 95 -6.10 5.93 -3.08
C PRO A 95 -6.79 7.26 -2.80
N GLU A 96 -8.06 7.28 -2.41
CA GLU A 96 -8.80 8.51 -2.07
C GLU A 96 -8.17 9.19 -0.85
N LEU A 97 -7.92 8.41 0.20
CA LEU A 97 -7.38 8.92 1.46
C LEU A 97 -5.93 9.38 1.31
N LEU A 98 -5.14 8.69 0.48
CA LEU A 98 -3.77 9.10 0.15
C LEU A 98 -3.75 10.38 -0.68
N TYR A 99 -4.65 10.52 -1.65
CA TYR A 99 -4.73 11.74 -2.46
C TYR A 99 -5.20 12.94 -1.65
N GLU A 100 -6.16 12.75 -0.74
CA GLU A 100 -6.62 13.79 0.19
C GLU A 100 -5.51 14.22 1.15
N ALA A 101 -4.73 13.28 1.70
CA ALA A 101 -3.61 13.58 2.58
C ALA A 101 -2.45 14.27 1.85
N TYR A 102 -2.22 13.93 0.58
CA TYR A 102 -1.07 14.39 -0.20
C TYR A 102 -1.47 14.90 -1.60
N PRO A 103 -2.21 16.01 -1.71
CA PRO A 103 -2.75 16.48 -3.01
C PRO A 103 -1.67 16.95 -4.01
N ARG A 104 -0.43 17.12 -3.55
CA ARG A 104 0.74 17.55 -4.34
C ARG A 104 1.77 16.44 -4.55
N CYS A 105 1.41 15.19 -4.29
CA CYS A 105 2.31 14.05 -4.53
C CYS A 105 2.40 13.68 -6.02
N GLU A 106 3.48 12.99 -6.36
CA GLU A 106 3.62 12.28 -7.64
C GLU A 106 3.02 10.88 -7.48
N ILE A 107 2.08 10.50 -8.35
CA ILE A 107 1.35 9.24 -8.24
C ILE A 107 1.72 8.30 -9.38
N TYR A 108 2.13 7.08 -9.04
CA TYR A 108 2.47 6.02 -9.98
C TYR A 108 1.54 4.82 -9.80
N SER A 109 1.06 4.23 -10.88
CA SER A 109 0.33 2.96 -10.85
C SER A 109 0.77 2.04 -11.97
N GLY A 110 0.87 0.74 -11.69
CA GLY A 110 1.06 -0.24 -12.75
C GLY A 110 -0.20 -0.33 -13.62
N ASN A 111 -0.02 -0.61 -14.92
CA ASN A 111 -1.14 -1.01 -15.78
C ASN A 111 -1.57 -2.44 -15.43
N ASP A 112 -2.59 -2.58 -14.58
CA ASP A 112 -3.10 -3.88 -14.14
C ASP A 112 -3.85 -4.56 -15.29
N SER A 113 -3.13 -5.35 -16.09
CA SER A 113 -3.78 -6.19 -17.09
C SER A 113 -4.72 -7.22 -16.44
N ALA A 114 -5.73 -7.69 -17.18
CA ALA A 114 -6.57 -8.80 -16.71
C ALA A 114 -5.75 -10.04 -16.29
N LYS A 115 -4.57 -10.25 -16.90
CA LYS A 115 -3.62 -11.30 -16.52
C LYS A 115 -2.98 -11.05 -15.15
N TRP A 116 -2.64 -9.81 -14.81
CA TRP A 116 -2.17 -9.43 -13.48
C TRP A 116 -3.24 -9.70 -12.43
N ALA A 117 -4.48 -9.25 -12.69
CA ALA A 117 -5.60 -9.43 -11.75
C ALA A 117 -5.83 -10.91 -11.45
N LEU A 118 -5.80 -11.77 -12.48
CA LEU A 118 -5.93 -13.23 -12.33
C LEU A 118 -4.74 -13.84 -11.57
N SER A 119 -3.52 -13.37 -11.81
CA SER A 119 -2.31 -13.84 -11.10
C SER A 119 -2.36 -13.50 -9.61
N VAL A 120 -2.76 -12.27 -9.28
CA VAL A 120 -2.94 -11.81 -7.89
C VAL A 120 -4.06 -12.61 -7.21
N GLN A 121 -5.23 -12.72 -7.83
CA GLN A 121 -6.35 -13.49 -7.29
C GLN A 121 -5.95 -14.93 -6.99
N ASN A 122 -5.27 -15.63 -7.92
CA ASN A 122 -4.81 -17.00 -7.71
C ASN A 122 -3.80 -17.12 -6.56
N THR A 123 -2.90 -16.15 -6.42
CA THR A 123 -1.87 -16.17 -5.38
C THR A 123 -2.48 -15.90 -4.00
N PHE A 124 -3.38 -14.93 -3.88
CA PHE A 124 -4.04 -14.61 -2.61
C PHE A 124 -5.10 -15.64 -2.24
N LYS A 125 -5.86 -16.21 -3.19
CA LYS A 125 -6.83 -17.29 -2.91
C LYS A 125 -6.15 -18.51 -2.27
N LYS A 126 -5.02 -18.96 -2.82
CA LYS A 126 -4.24 -20.07 -2.25
C LYS A 126 -3.66 -19.72 -0.87
N ARG A 127 -3.13 -18.50 -0.72
CA ARG A 127 -2.53 -18.06 0.54
C ARG A 127 -3.56 -17.78 1.63
N ARG A 128 -4.79 -17.40 1.29
CA ARG A 128 -5.85 -17.09 2.26
C ARG A 128 -6.21 -18.31 3.11
N GLU A 129 -6.39 -19.47 2.49
CA GLU A 129 -6.67 -20.71 3.24
C GLU A 129 -5.50 -21.10 4.15
N GLN A 130 -4.26 -20.93 3.66
CA GLN A 130 -3.06 -21.11 4.48
C GLN A 130 -2.97 -20.10 5.64
N TYR A 131 -3.40 -18.86 5.42
CA TYR A 131 -3.36 -17.82 6.46
C TYR A 131 -4.47 -17.97 7.49
N LYS A 132 -5.65 -18.47 7.11
CA LYS A 132 -6.73 -18.81 8.05
C LYS A 132 -6.26 -19.83 9.09
N THR A 133 -5.56 -20.87 8.67
CA THR A 133 -5.00 -21.87 9.61
C THR A 133 -3.86 -21.30 10.46
N SER A 134 -3.27 -20.19 10.04
CA SER A 134 -2.18 -19.50 10.74
C SER A 134 -2.65 -18.41 11.72
N LEU A 135 -3.96 -18.15 11.83
CA LEU A 135 -4.52 -17.14 12.77
C LEU A 135 -4.26 -17.47 14.25
N ASN A 136 -3.98 -18.74 14.56
CA ASN A 136 -3.61 -19.20 15.89
C ASN A 136 -2.10 -19.06 16.18
N SER A 137 -1.36 -18.31 15.36
CA SER A 137 0.08 -18.09 15.59
C SER A 137 0.34 -17.56 17.01
N PRO A 138 1.29 -18.16 17.76
CA PRO A 138 1.65 -17.68 19.08
C PRO A 138 2.45 -16.38 19.02
N ASP A 139 3.03 -16.03 17.86
CA ASP A 139 3.73 -14.77 17.66
C ASP A 139 2.72 -13.63 17.37
N PRO A 140 2.65 -12.59 18.23
CA PRO A 140 1.68 -11.51 18.08
C PRO A 140 1.81 -10.73 16.78
N PHE A 141 3.03 -10.61 16.24
CA PHE A 141 3.26 -9.93 14.97
C PHE A 141 2.68 -10.74 13.81
N TRP A 142 2.98 -12.04 13.75
CA TRP A 142 2.45 -12.90 12.69
C TRP A 142 0.93 -13.04 12.79
N LYS A 143 0.38 -13.12 14.00
CA LYS A 143 -1.07 -13.10 14.20
C LYS A 143 -1.72 -11.84 13.63
N ALA A 144 -1.15 -10.65 13.88
CA ALA A 144 -1.67 -9.40 13.34
C ALA A 144 -1.55 -9.33 11.81
N TRP A 145 -0.42 -9.78 11.26
CA TRP A 145 -0.24 -9.90 9.81
C TRP A 145 -1.28 -10.81 9.17
N TYR A 146 -1.49 -12.02 9.71
CA TYR A 146 -2.47 -12.95 9.16
C TYR A 146 -3.88 -12.40 9.27
N ALA A 147 -4.27 -11.82 10.41
CA ALA A 147 -5.57 -11.18 10.58
C ALA A 147 -5.79 -10.08 9.53
N PHE A 148 -4.81 -9.18 9.34
CA PHE A 148 -4.87 -8.14 8.31
C PHE A 148 -5.08 -8.74 6.92
N VAL A 149 -4.26 -9.72 6.53
CA VAL A 149 -4.35 -10.33 5.19
C VAL A 149 -5.65 -11.12 4.99
N THR A 150 -6.19 -11.78 6.01
CA THR A 150 -7.41 -12.59 5.87
C THR A 150 -8.69 -11.79 5.89
N GLU A 151 -8.72 -10.70 6.67
CA GLU A 151 -9.90 -9.88 6.91
C GLU A 151 -9.99 -8.69 5.94
N ILE A 152 -8.85 -8.09 5.57
CA ILE A 152 -8.81 -6.81 4.84
C ILE A 152 -8.39 -7.00 3.38
N ILE A 153 -7.44 -7.92 3.12
CA ILE A 153 -6.99 -8.18 1.75
C ILE A 153 -7.98 -9.15 1.07
N ASP A 154 -8.91 -8.61 0.27
CA ASP A 154 -9.94 -9.39 -0.45
C ASP A 154 -9.87 -9.23 -1.98
N GLU A 155 -10.82 -9.80 -2.71
CA GLU A 155 -10.91 -9.77 -4.20
C GLU A 155 -11.03 -8.37 -4.83
N GLU A 156 -11.04 -7.29 -4.03
CA GLU A 156 -11.08 -5.91 -4.52
C GLU A 156 -9.88 -5.50 -5.39
N PHE A 157 -8.80 -6.31 -5.45
CA PHE A 157 -7.70 -6.12 -6.40
C PHE A 157 -8.17 -5.97 -7.85
N VAL A 158 -9.23 -6.67 -8.25
CA VAL A 158 -9.78 -6.58 -9.63
C VAL A 158 -10.36 -5.19 -9.90
N LYS A 159 -10.87 -4.52 -8.87
CA LYS A 159 -11.45 -3.18 -8.96
C LYS A 159 -10.47 -2.08 -8.56
N HIS A 160 -9.27 -2.43 -8.10
CA HIS A 160 -8.31 -1.48 -7.56
C HIS A 160 -7.87 -0.44 -8.58
N THR A 161 -7.50 -0.87 -9.78
CA THR A 161 -7.15 0.07 -10.86
C THR A 161 -8.28 1.05 -11.18
N GLU A 162 -9.53 0.61 -11.19
CA GLU A 162 -10.67 1.50 -11.41
C GLU A 162 -10.91 2.44 -10.22
N LYS A 163 -10.62 2.00 -9.00
CA LYS A 163 -10.64 2.84 -7.80
C LYS A 163 -9.58 3.95 -7.88
N VAL A 164 -8.35 3.60 -8.28
CA VAL A 164 -7.25 4.55 -8.49
C VAL A 164 -7.62 5.61 -9.53
N LYS A 165 -8.13 5.21 -10.70
CA LYS A 165 -8.55 6.14 -11.76
C LYS A 165 -9.68 7.08 -11.35
N LYS A 166 -10.55 6.64 -10.42
CA LYS A 166 -11.63 7.49 -9.88
C LYS A 166 -11.12 8.45 -8.81
N ALA A 167 -10.18 8.01 -7.99
CA ALA A 167 -9.63 8.78 -6.88
C ALA A 167 -8.64 9.86 -7.33
N VAL A 168 -7.88 9.59 -8.40
CA VAL A 168 -6.77 10.44 -8.84
C VAL A 168 -7.07 11.05 -10.21
N PRO A 169 -6.97 12.38 -10.37
CA PRO A 169 -7.10 13.03 -11.67
C PRO A 169 -6.11 12.47 -12.69
N ALA A 170 -6.55 12.29 -13.94
CA ALA A 170 -5.73 11.66 -14.98
C ALA A 170 -4.42 12.41 -15.28
N ASP A 171 -4.39 13.72 -15.11
CA ASP A 171 -3.19 14.57 -15.26
C ASP A 171 -2.17 14.41 -14.12
N LYS A 172 -2.54 13.72 -13.05
CA LYS A 172 -1.71 13.41 -11.87
C LYS A 172 -1.32 11.94 -11.75
N LEU A 173 -1.86 11.08 -12.61
CA LEU A 173 -1.67 9.63 -12.54
C LEU A 173 -0.68 9.17 -13.62
N HIS A 174 0.53 8.82 -13.20
CA HIS A 174 1.54 8.21 -14.07
C HIS A 174 1.33 6.69 -14.12
N ILE A 175 0.86 6.19 -15.26
CA ILE A 175 0.72 4.75 -15.50
C ILE A 175 1.98 4.23 -16.17
N TYR A 176 2.58 3.17 -15.62
CA TYR A 176 3.73 2.48 -16.21
C TYR A 176 3.37 1.04 -16.58
N GLU A 177 3.96 0.51 -17.64
CA GLU A 177 3.83 -0.91 -17.95
C GLU A 177 4.92 -1.71 -17.23
N VAL A 178 4.54 -2.83 -16.61
CA VAL A 178 5.48 -3.68 -15.85
C VAL A 178 6.57 -4.29 -16.76
N ASN A 179 6.43 -4.19 -18.08
CA ASN A 179 7.43 -4.62 -19.07
C ASN A 179 8.46 -3.53 -19.42
N GLU A 180 8.37 -2.32 -18.86
CA GLU A 180 9.32 -1.21 -19.11
C GLU A 180 10.55 -1.23 -18.17
N GLY A 181 10.94 -2.41 -17.69
CA GLY A 181 12.10 -2.61 -16.81
C GLY A 181 13.00 -3.75 -17.24
#